data_AF-A0A7G2JYA9-F1
#
_entry.id   AF-A0A7G2JYA9-F1
#
_cell.length_a   1.000
_cell.length_b   1.000
_cell.length_c   1.000
_cell.angle_alpha   90.00
_cell.angle_beta   90.00
_cell.angle_gamma   90.00
#
_symmetry.space_group_name_H-M   'P 1'
#
loop_
_entity.id
_entity.type
_entity.pdbx_description
1 polymer ?
#
loop_
_entity_poly.entity_id
_entity_poly.type
_entity_poly.pdbx_seq_one_letter_code
_entity_poly.pdbx_strand_id
1 'polypeptide(L)'
;MLREDDALGELPEELQYESLSDLHDQIVEHMQGLLIAYRENNRPIDLSLVLKEQLENYPLSHHFDVARIIVDQAVRLGMANDDLSGIYPDWQAINKRGAEVQAHVIDKY
;
A
#
# COMPACT_ATOMS: atom_id res chain seq x y z
N MET A 1 22.95 2.72 47.60
CA MET A 1 21.91 2.96 46.57
C MET A 1 22.40 2.31 45.30
N LEU A 2 21.80 1.19 44.94
CA LEU A 2 21.98 0.52 43.65
C LEU A 2 21.38 1.45 42.59
N ARG A 3 22.14 1.79 41.55
CA ARG A 3 21.60 2.42 40.34
C ARG A 3 20.95 1.29 39.55
N GLU A 4 19.65 1.13 39.72
CA GLU A 4 18.82 0.30 38.88
C GLU A 4 18.62 1.01 37.53
N ASP A 5 19.07 0.33 36.47
CA ASP A 5 18.33 0.14 35.21
C ASP A 5 18.15 1.30 34.23
N ASP A 6 19.25 1.95 33.84
CA ASP A 6 19.35 2.60 32.51
C ASP A 6 19.98 1.64 31.49
N ALA A 7 19.33 0.48 31.27
CA ALA A 7 19.64 -0.42 30.17
C ALA A 7 18.37 -0.68 29.36
N LEU A 8 17.90 0.34 28.66
CA LEU A 8 17.11 0.15 27.43
C LEU A 8 18.04 -0.53 26.42
N GLY A 9 18.16 -1.86 26.53
CA GLY A 9 18.81 -2.67 25.53
C GLY A 9 18.05 -2.54 24.22
N GLU A 10 18.77 -2.26 23.14
CA GLU A 10 18.27 -2.43 21.77
C GLU A 10 17.50 -3.74 21.67
N LEU A 11 16.32 -3.73 21.04
CA LEU A 11 15.54 -4.95 20.86
C LEU A 11 16.44 -6.01 20.17
N PRO A 12 16.45 -7.27 20.61
CA PRO A 12 17.11 -8.35 19.90
C PRO A 12 16.70 -8.37 18.42
N GLU A 13 17.65 -8.55 17.49
CA GLU A 13 17.38 -8.52 16.05
C GLU A 13 16.21 -9.44 15.66
N GLU A 14 16.14 -10.64 16.24
CA GLU A 14 15.07 -11.62 16.05
C GLU A 14 13.67 -11.04 16.34
N LEU A 15 13.51 -10.32 17.45
CA LEU A 15 12.24 -9.66 17.80
C LEU A 15 11.94 -8.44 16.90
N GLN A 16 12.97 -7.77 16.37
CA GLN A 16 12.78 -6.69 15.39
C GLN A 16 12.22 -7.25 14.08
N TYR A 17 12.76 -8.36 13.57
CA TYR A 17 12.26 -9.02 12.36
C TYR A 17 10.80 -9.48 12.50
N GLU A 18 10.45 -10.10 13.63
CA GLU A 18 9.06 -10.49 13.91
C GLU A 18 8.13 -9.26 13.88
N SER A 19 8.51 -8.17 14.55
CA SER A 19 7.70 -6.94 14.58
C SER A 19 7.50 -6.29 13.19
N LEU A 20 8.49 -6.39 12.30
CA LEU A 20 8.40 -5.89 10.93
C LEU A 20 7.51 -6.78 10.05
N SER A 21 7.58 -8.11 10.24
CA SER A 21 6.70 -9.05 9.57
C SER A 21 5.24 -8.82 9.96
N ASP A 22 4.97 -8.63 11.26
CA ASP A 22 3.62 -8.36 11.76
C ASP A 22 3.04 -7.06 11.18
N LEU A 23 3.85 -6.01 11.06
CA LEU A 23 3.43 -4.76 10.43
C LEU A 23 3.10 -4.95 8.95
N HIS A 24 3.93 -5.71 8.22
CA HIS A 24 3.69 -6.01 6.81
C HIS A 24 2.36 -6.76 6.63
N ASP A 25 2.12 -7.81 7.42
CA ASP A 25 0.90 -8.61 7.34
C ASP A 25 -0.35 -7.79 7.65
N GLN A 26 -0.27 -6.90 8.65
CA GLN A 26 -1.36 -5.95 8.96
C GLN A 26 -1.66 -5.01 7.79
N ILE A 27 -0.64 -4.50 7.10
CA ILE A 27 -0.83 -3.67 5.90
C ILE A 27 -1.49 -4.48 4.79
N VAL A 28 -1.01 -5.71 4.55
CA VAL A 28 -1.58 -6.62 3.54
C VAL A 28 -3.06 -6.89 3.80
N GLU A 29 -3.42 -7.24 5.04
CA GLU A 29 -4.80 -7.52 5.44
C GLU A 29 -5.69 -6.27 5.30
N HIS A 30 -5.21 -5.12 5.76
CA HIS A 30 -5.94 -3.86 5.66
C HIS A 30 -6.23 -3.48 4.20
N MET A 31 -5.22 -3.52 3.34
CA MET A 31 -5.37 -3.17 1.92
C MET A 31 -6.28 -4.16 1.19
N GLN A 32 -6.21 -5.45 1.56
CA GLN A 32 -7.09 -6.47 0.99
C GLN A 32 -8.55 -6.17 1.34
N GLY A 33 -8.85 -5.88 2.61
CA GLY A 33 -10.21 -5.53 3.04
C GLY A 33 -10.73 -4.27 2.33
N LEU A 34 -9.90 -3.24 2.22
CA LEU A 34 -10.24 -2.01 1.52
C LEU A 34 -10.58 -2.27 0.04
N LEU A 35 -9.74 -3.00 -0.70
CA LEU A 35 -9.93 -3.22 -2.13
C LEU A 35 -11.06 -4.22 -2.43
N ILE A 36 -11.30 -5.20 -1.56
CA ILE A 36 -12.48 -6.08 -1.66
C ILE A 36 -13.76 -5.26 -1.53
N ALA A 37 -13.81 -4.26 -0.64
CA ALA A 37 -14.97 -3.40 -0.50
C ALA A 37 -15.27 -2.61 -1.78
N TYR A 38 -14.25 -2.19 -2.56
CA TYR A 38 -14.47 -1.58 -3.89
C TYR A 38 -15.20 -2.55 -4.81
N ARG A 39 -14.71 -3.79 -4.92
CA ARG A 39 -15.29 -4.85 -5.75
C ARG A 39 -16.72 -5.19 -5.34
N GLU A 40 -16.97 -5.43 -4.05
CA GLU A 40 -18.30 -5.81 -3.54
C GLU A 40 -19.35 -4.72 -3.78
N ASN A 41 -18.94 -3.45 -3.77
CA ASN A 41 -19.80 -2.31 -4.05
C ASN A 41 -19.83 -1.91 -5.53
N ASN A 42 -19.18 -2.70 -6.41
CA ASN A 42 -19.02 -2.42 -7.84
C ASN A 42 -18.50 -1.01 -8.13
N ARG A 43 -17.61 -0.52 -7.27
CA ARG A 43 -16.96 0.79 -7.41
C ARG A 43 -15.65 0.59 -8.16
N PRO A 44 -15.33 1.40 -9.19
CA PRO A 44 -14.04 1.32 -9.86
C PRO A 44 -12.88 1.69 -8.92
N ILE A 45 -11.71 1.08 -9.12
CA ILE A 45 -10.49 1.40 -8.37
C ILE A 45 -9.60 2.32 -9.22
N ASP A 46 -9.50 3.58 -8.81
CA ASP A 46 -8.48 4.51 -9.30
C ASP A 46 -7.23 4.38 -8.41
N LEU A 47 -6.19 3.72 -8.93
CA LEU A 47 -4.95 3.49 -8.20
C LEU A 47 -4.26 4.81 -7.79
N SER A 48 -4.40 5.89 -8.56
CA SER A 48 -3.80 7.17 -8.20
C SER A 48 -4.44 7.76 -6.95
N LEU A 49 -5.76 7.64 -6.82
CA LEU A 49 -6.51 8.11 -5.66
C LEU A 49 -6.24 7.22 -4.45
N VAL A 50 -6.34 5.90 -4.60
CA VAL A 50 -6.10 4.95 -3.51
C VAL A 50 -4.68 5.10 -2.98
N LEU A 51 -3.67 5.19 -3.84
CA LEU A 51 -2.28 5.37 -3.41
C LEU A 51 -2.10 6.70 -2.67
N LYS A 52 -2.66 7.82 -3.14
CA LYS A 52 -2.59 9.10 -2.42
C LYS A 52 -3.15 8.98 -1.02
N GLU A 53 -4.38 8.46 -0.90
CA GLU A 53 -5.09 8.37 0.37
C GLU A 53 -4.38 7.42 1.35
N GLN A 54 -3.91 6.27 0.87
CA GLN A 54 -3.26 5.30 1.73
C GLN A 54 -1.87 5.75 2.16
N LEU A 55 -1.05 6.28 1.24
CA LEU A 55 0.32 6.70 1.56
C LEU A 55 0.39 7.85 2.56
N GLU A 56 -0.65 8.67 2.69
CA GLU A 56 -0.73 9.71 3.75
C GLU A 56 -0.78 9.13 5.16
N ASN A 57 -1.17 7.85 5.32
CA ASN A 57 -1.27 7.18 6.62
C ASN A 57 0.04 6.49 7.06
N TYR A 58 1.07 6.48 6.20
CA TYR A 58 2.34 5.79 6.46
C TYR A 58 3.54 6.75 6.35
N PRO A 59 4.61 6.53 7.14
CA PRO A 59 5.83 7.28 6.99
C PRO A 59 6.48 6.99 5.63
N LEU A 60 7.24 7.95 5.11
CA LEU A 60 7.87 7.88 3.79
C LEU A 60 8.73 6.61 3.58
N SER A 61 9.34 6.10 4.65
CA SER A 61 10.14 4.85 4.63
C SER A 61 9.35 3.61 4.20
N HIS A 62 8.03 3.60 4.38
CA HIS A 62 7.16 2.48 4.01
C HIS A 62 6.39 2.71 2.72
N HIS A 63 6.53 3.89 2.08
CA HIS A 63 5.72 4.24 0.91
C HIS A 63 5.89 3.25 -0.24
N PHE A 64 7.12 2.76 -0.46
CA PHE A 64 7.39 1.81 -1.51
C PHE A 64 6.68 0.47 -1.28
N ASP A 65 6.81 -0.10 -0.08
CA ASP A 65 6.23 -1.40 0.25
C ASP A 65 4.70 -1.33 0.24
N VAL A 66 4.12 -0.28 0.84
CA VAL A 66 2.67 -0.03 0.85
C VAL A 66 2.14 0.12 -0.57
N ALA A 67 2.80 0.93 -1.42
CA ALA A 67 2.37 1.12 -2.80
C ALA A 67 2.40 -0.19 -3.59
N ARG A 68 3.45 -0.99 -3.41
CA ARG A 68 3.57 -2.30 -4.05
C ARG A 68 2.43 -3.25 -3.63
N ILE A 69 2.13 -3.33 -2.34
CA ILE A 69 1.05 -4.17 -1.82
C ILE A 69 -0.29 -3.77 -2.46
N ILE A 70 -0.60 -2.48 -2.48
CA ILE A 70 -1.85 -1.96 -3.07
C ILE A 70 -1.95 -2.34 -4.55
N VAL A 71 -0.88 -2.12 -5.32
CA VAL A 71 -0.87 -2.44 -6.76
C VAL A 71 -0.99 -3.95 -6.98
N ASP A 72 -0.17 -4.77 -6.31
CA ASP A 72 -0.17 -6.23 -6.44
C ASP A 72 -1.53 -6.84 -6.07
N GLN A 73 -2.25 -6.26 -5.12
CA GLN A 73 -3.59 -6.70 -4.74
C GLN A 73 -4.66 -6.21 -5.73
N ALA A 74 -4.62 -4.94 -6.14
CA ALA A 74 -5.62 -4.37 -7.03
C ALA A 74 -5.67 -5.07 -8.40
N VAL A 75 -4.51 -5.35 -8.99
CA VAL A 75 -4.42 -6.06 -10.30
C VAL A 75 -4.92 -7.51 -10.24
N ARG A 76 -5.02 -8.10 -9.05
CA ARG A 76 -5.59 -9.45 -8.87
C ARG A 76 -7.11 -9.44 -8.75
N LEU A 77 -7.71 -8.29 -8.44
CA LEU A 77 -9.14 -8.17 -8.24
C LEU A 77 -9.91 -7.94 -9.54
N GLY A 78 -9.27 -7.36 -10.55
CA GLY A 78 -9.93 -6.97 -11.79
C GLY A 78 -8.97 -6.46 -12.85
N MET A 79 -9.54 -5.94 -13.94
CA MET A 79 -8.82 -5.31 -15.05
C MET A 79 -9.46 -3.98 -15.41
N ALA A 80 -8.70 -3.11 -16.07
CA ALA A 80 -9.25 -1.91 -16.70
C ALA A 80 -9.70 -2.25 -18.12
N ASN A 81 -10.94 -1.89 -18.50
CA ASN A 81 -11.39 -2.04 -19.89
C ASN A 81 -10.52 -1.23 -20.87
N ASP A 82 -10.02 -0.08 -20.42
CA ASP A 82 -9.18 0.81 -21.23
C ASP A 82 -7.81 0.21 -21.56
N ASP A 83 -7.34 -0.81 -20.83
CA ASP A 83 -6.13 -1.58 -21.20
C ASP A 83 -6.28 -2.20 -22.60
N LEU A 84 -7.51 -2.49 -23.03
CA LEU A 84 -7.82 -3.08 -24.35
C LEU A 84 -7.86 -2.04 -25.47
N SER A 85 -7.87 -0.75 -25.14
CA SER A 85 -7.97 0.35 -26.11
C SER A 85 -6.64 0.70 -26.79
N GLY A 86 -5.52 0.21 -26.26
CA GLY A 86 -4.17 0.58 -26.72
C GLY A 86 -3.76 2.01 -26.36
N ILE A 87 -4.54 2.72 -25.55
CA ILE A 87 -4.21 4.04 -24.99
C ILE A 87 -3.34 3.83 -23.76
N TYR A 88 -2.21 4.51 -23.69
CA TYR A 88 -1.37 4.53 -22.50
C TYR A 88 -1.96 5.51 -21.47
N PRO A 89 -2.09 5.14 -20.18
CA PRO A 89 -2.52 6.08 -19.15
C PRO A 89 -1.42 7.13 -18.91
N ASP A 90 -1.82 8.32 -18.47
CA ASP A 90 -0.88 9.33 -18.02
C ASP A 90 -0.28 8.99 -16.65
N TRP A 91 0.94 9.44 -16.40
CA TRP A 91 1.52 9.41 -15.06
C TRP A 91 0.75 10.34 -14.12
N GLN A 92 0.32 9.81 -12.98
CA GLN A 92 -0.40 10.54 -11.95
C GLN A 92 0.46 10.61 -10.68
N ALA A 93 0.77 11.82 -10.22
CA ALA A 93 1.51 12.00 -8.97
C ALA A 93 0.73 11.43 -7.78
N ILE A 94 1.35 10.62 -6.93
CA ILE A 94 0.75 9.97 -5.76
C ILE A 94 1.23 10.52 -4.42
N ASN A 95 2.25 11.39 -4.43
CA ASN A 95 2.65 12.15 -3.25
C ASN A 95 3.37 13.45 -3.65
N LYS A 96 3.67 14.30 -2.65
CA LYS A 96 4.41 15.57 -2.84
C LYS A 96 5.93 15.37 -3.00
N ARG A 97 6.41 14.13 -2.98
CA ARG A 97 7.84 13.75 -3.04
C ARG A 97 8.27 13.30 -4.44
N GLY A 98 7.37 13.34 -5.42
CA GLY A 98 7.65 12.98 -6.82
C GLY A 98 7.42 11.50 -7.14
N ALA A 99 6.73 10.74 -6.29
CA ALA A 99 6.26 9.43 -6.68
C ALA A 99 5.02 9.56 -7.56
N GLU A 100 4.93 8.72 -8.60
CA GLU A 100 3.85 8.71 -9.59
C GLU A 100 3.41 7.27 -9.87
N VAL A 101 2.17 7.10 -10.31
CA VAL A 101 1.63 5.83 -10.80
C VAL A 101 1.09 6.02 -12.22
N GLN A 102 1.26 4.99 -13.06
CA GLN A 102 0.69 4.93 -14.39
C GLN A 102 -0.22 3.70 -14.45
N ALA A 103 -1.53 3.92 -14.37
CA ALA A 103 -2.52 2.85 -14.42
C ALA A 103 -3.86 3.40 -14.89
N HIS A 104 -4.58 2.59 -15.66
CA HIS A 104 -6.00 2.83 -15.93
C HIS A 104 -6.85 2.48 -14.72
N VAL A 105 -8.08 2.99 -14.72
CA VAL A 105 -9.07 2.71 -13.68
C VAL A 105 -9.56 1.26 -13.84
N ILE A 106 -9.45 0.46 -12.77
CA ILE A 106 -9.96 -0.92 -12.76
C ILE A 106 -11.48 -0.83 -12.60
N ASP A 107 -12.21 -1.19 -13.65
CA ASP A 107 -13.66 -1.04 -13.77
C ASP A 107 -14.37 -2.38 -14.08
N LYS A 108 -13.62 -3.49 -14.10
CA LYS A 108 -14.15 -4.83 -14.37
C LYS A 108 -13.58 -5.87 -13.40
N TYR A 109 -14.48 -6.59 -12.71
CA TYR A 109 -14.22 -7.53 -11.60
C TYR A 109 -14.64 -8.98 -11.87
#